data_AF-A0A972YBK7-F1
#
_entry.id   AF-A0A972YBK7-F1
#
_cell.length_a   1.000
_cell.length_b   1.000
_cell.length_c   1.000
_cell.angle_alpha   90.00
_cell.angle_beta   90.00
_cell.angle_gamma   90.00
#
_symmetry.space_group_name_H-M   'P 1'
#
loop_
_entity.id
_entity.type
_entity.pdbx_description
1 polymer ?
#
loop_
_entity_poly.entity_id
_entity_poly.type
_entity_poly.pdbx_seq_one_letter_code
_entity_poly.pdbx_strand_id
1 'polypeptide(L)'
;RPRSVLAAQHGITGRAATGTSDSDYRGELKVILINHGDEAFTIARGERIGQMLLAPVTRLVWQEVDSLNETVRGSGGFGSTGR
;
A
#
# COMPACT_ATOMS: atom_id res chain seq x y z
N ARG A 1 1.83 -3.43 5.36
CA ARG A 1 1.40 -4.32 4.27
C ARG A 1 0.62 -5.51 4.84
N PRO A 2 -0.41 -6.02 4.14
CA PRO A 2 -1.13 -7.23 4.53
C PRO A 2 -0.22 -8.45 4.52
N ARG A 3 -0.55 -9.48 5.31
CA ARG A 3 0.08 -10.80 5.21
C ARG A 3 -0.68 -11.62 4.18
N SER A 4 0.03 -12.23 3.23
CA SER A 4 -0.56 -12.94 2.08
C SER A 4 -1.56 -14.01 2.50
N VAL A 5 -1.23 -14.82 3.52
CA VAL A 5 -2.10 -15.90 4.01
C VAL A 5 -3.41 -15.35 4.59
N LEU A 6 -3.36 -14.31 5.43
CA LEU A 6 -4.56 -13.68 6.01
C LEU A 6 -5.48 -13.10 4.92
N ALA A 7 -4.90 -12.45 3.91
CA ALA A 7 -5.66 -11.89 2.81
C ALA A 7 -6.27 -12.97 1.91
N ALA A 8 -5.48 -13.99 1.52
CA ALA A 8 -5.91 -15.00 0.56
C ALA A 8 -6.86 -16.05 1.16
N GLN A 9 -6.69 -16.43 2.43
CA GLN A 9 -7.47 -17.50 3.05
C GLN A 9 -8.66 -16.99 3.86
N HIS A 10 -8.60 -15.76 4.38
CA HIS A 10 -9.61 -15.23 5.29
C HIS A 10 -10.18 -13.87 4.87
N GLY A 11 -9.74 -13.31 3.74
CA GLY A 11 -10.19 -11.99 3.30
C GLY A 11 -9.73 -10.83 4.22
N ILE A 12 -8.82 -11.09 5.16
CA ILE A 12 -8.34 -10.09 6.11
C ILE A 12 -7.16 -9.32 5.52
N THR A 13 -7.38 -8.04 5.28
CA THR A 13 -6.38 -7.16 4.66
C THR A 13 -6.34 -5.78 5.33
N GLY A 14 -5.37 -4.96 4.94
CA GLY A 14 -5.30 -3.56 5.34
C GLY A 14 -6.11 -2.69 4.38
N ARG A 15 -6.96 -1.79 4.90
CA ARG A 15 -7.78 -0.88 4.07
C ARG A 15 -6.92 0.02 3.16
N ALA A 16 -5.77 0.44 3.65
CA ALA A 16 -4.71 1.02 2.83
C ALA A 16 -3.72 -0.10 2.49
N ALA A 17 -3.68 -0.51 1.21
CA ALA A 17 -2.78 -1.56 0.72
C ALA A 17 -1.32 -1.37 1.18
N THR A 18 -0.90 -0.12 1.36
CA THR A 18 0.35 0.27 2.01
C THR A 18 0.10 1.46 2.95
N GLY A 19 0.10 1.21 4.26
CA GLY A 19 0.21 2.30 5.23
C GLY A 19 1.62 2.90 5.17
N THR A 20 1.70 4.22 4.99
CA THR A 20 2.96 4.98 5.04
C THR A 20 3.05 5.64 6.41
N SER A 21 4.20 5.49 7.08
CA SER A 21 4.51 6.21 8.31
C SER A 21 5.60 7.23 8.00
N ASP A 22 5.38 8.48 8.39
CA ASP A 22 6.38 9.53 8.26
C ASP A 22 7.56 9.29 9.20
N SER A 23 8.74 9.77 8.80
CA SER A 23 10.00 9.55 9.52
C SER A 23 10.05 10.24 10.91
N ASP A 24 9.25 11.27 11.09
CA ASP A 24 9.12 12.05 12.33
C ASP A 24 7.91 11.62 13.18
N TYR A 25 7.11 10.65 12.73
CA TYR A 25 6.04 10.09 13.54
C TYR A 25 6.58 9.38 14.79
N ARG A 26 5.99 9.67 15.96
CA ARG A 26 6.38 9.10 17.27
C ARG A 26 5.21 8.48 18.03
N GLY A 27 4.03 8.44 17.44
CA GLY A 27 2.86 7.83 18.05
C GLY A 27 2.87 6.31 17.96
N GLU A 28 1.84 5.69 18.53
CA GLU A 28 1.58 4.27 18.40
C GLU A 28 1.21 3.92 16.96
N LEU A 29 1.89 2.92 16.39
CA LEU A 29 1.55 2.38 15.07
C LEU A 29 0.26 1.57 15.16
N LYS A 30 -0.72 1.91 14.32
CA LYS A 30 -2.01 1.22 14.23
C LYS A 30 -2.19 0.55 12.88
N VAL A 31 -2.93 -0.55 12.85
CA VAL A 31 -3.26 -1.28 11.63
C VAL A 31 -4.76 -1.13 11.38
N ILE A 32 -5.12 -0.52 10.25
CA ILE A 32 -6.51 -0.41 9.81
C ILE A 32 -6.87 -1.67 9.03
N LEU A 33 -7.47 -2.64 9.73
CA LEU A 33 -7.92 -3.89 9.14
C LEU A 33 -9.32 -3.76 8.54
N ILE A 34 -9.56 -4.53 7.48
CA ILE A 34 -10.88 -4.74 6.90
C ILE A 34 -11.04 -6.24 6.61
N ASN A 35 -12.23 -6.76 6.90
CA ASN A 35 -12.62 -8.12 6.53
C ASN A 35 -13.45 -8.06 5.25
N HIS A 36 -12.91 -8.63 4.16
CA HIS A 36 -13.62 -8.81 2.90
C HIS A 36 -14.17 -10.24 2.73
N GLY A 37 -13.94 -11.13 3.69
CA GLY A 37 -14.53 -12.46 3.69
C GLY A 37 -15.99 -12.43 4.13
N ASP A 38 -16.69 -13.53 3.82
CA ASP A 38 -18.11 -13.68 4.16
C ASP A 38 -18.33 -14.13 5.60
N GLU A 39 -17.26 -14.56 6.29
CA GLU A 39 -17.29 -15.08 7.65
C GLU A 39 -16.65 -14.11 8.64
N ALA A 40 -17.13 -14.13 9.89
CA ALA A 40 -16.51 -13.38 10.97
C ALA A 40 -15.11 -13.94 11.28
N PHE A 41 -14.13 -13.05 11.46
CA PHE A 41 -12.76 -13.42 11.80
C PHE A 41 -12.35 -12.81 13.14
N THR A 42 -11.94 -13.66 14.09
CA THR A 42 -11.49 -13.23 15.43
C THR A 42 -9.98 -13.12 15.45
N ILE A 43 -9.47 -11.98 15.92
CA ILE A 43 -8.03 -11.77 16.13
C ILE A 43 -7.72 -11.89 17.61
N ALA A 44 -6.76 -12.75 17.96
CA ALA A 44 -6.28 -12.88 19.33
C ALA A 44 -5.12 -11.92 19.61
N ARG A 45 -4.99 -11.46 20.87
CA ARG A 45 -3.85 -10.66 21.29
C ARG A 45 -2.54 -11.43 21.07
N GLY A 46 -1.58 -10.80 20.40
CA GLY A 46 -0.31 -11.41 20.05
C GLY A 46 -0.28 -12.03 18.65
N GLU A 47 -1.41 -12.12 17.96
CA GLU A 47 -1.40 -12.54 16.56
C GLU A 47 -0.72 -11.52 15.65
N ARG A 48 0.00 -12.07 14.66
CA ARG A 48 0.67 -11.27 13.64
C ARG A 48 -0.33 -10.88 12.56
N ILE A 49 -0.81 -9.63 12.59
CA ILE A 49 -1.85 -9.11 11.70
C ILE A 49 -1.34 -8.26 10.52
N GLY A 50 -0.04 -7.99 10.46
CA GLY A 50 0.55 -7.16 9.43
C GLY A 50 2.05 -7.34 9.34
N GLN A 51 2.66 -6.69 8.37
CA GLN A 51 4.11 -6.61 8.21
C GLN A 51 4.52 -5.21 7.73
N MET A 52 5.69 -4.77 8.16
CA MET A 52 6.27 -3.46 7.84
C MET A 52 7.54 -3.64 7.02
N LEU A 53 7.78 -2.72 6.09
CA LEU A 53 9.05 -2.62 5.37
C LEU A 53 9.59 -1.21 5.58
N LEU A 54 10.88 -1.12 5.84
CA LEU A 54 11.62 0.14 5.78
C LEU A 54 12.24 0.22 4.38
N ALA A 55 11.98 1.33 3.69
CA ALA A 55 12.48 1.56 2.35
C ALA A 55 13.04 2.99 2.24
N PRO A 56 14.07 3.22 1.42
CA PRO A 56 14.55 4.56 1.14
C PRO A 56 13.45 5.38 0.45
N VAL A 57 13.39 6.67 0.77
CA VAL A 57 12.48 7.64 0.16
C VAL A 57 13.28 8.84 -0.33
N THR A 58 13.01 9.27 -1.56
CA THR A 58 13.60 10.48 -2.16
C THR A 58 12.63 11.64 -1.98
N ARG A 59 13.13 12.78 -1.48
CA ARG A 59 12.37 14.04 -1.47
C ARG A 59 12.57 14.73 -2.81
N LEU A 60 11.48 14.96 -3.53
CA LEU A 60 11.51 15.66 -4.81
C LEU A 60 11.44 17.18 -4.62
N VAL A 61 11.97 17.91 -5.60
CA VAL A 61 11.75 19.34 -5.78
C VAL A 61 11.07 19.53 -7.14
N TRP A 62 9.99 20.29 -7.18
CA TRP A 62 9.26 20.56 -8.42
C TRP A 62 10.02 21.54 -9.30
N GLN A 63 10.01 21.29 -10.61
CA GLN A 63 10.51 22.20 -11.63
C GLN A 63 9.42 22.35 -12.70
N GLU A 64 8.82 23.53 -12.77
CA GLU A 64 7.77 23.86 -13.74
C GLU A 64 8.35 24.10 -15.13
N VAL A 65 7.70 23.57 -16.17
CA VAL A 65 8.10 23.69 -17.59
C VAL A 65 6.86 23.72 -18.47
N ASP A 66 6.95 24.36 -19.64
CA ASP A 66 5.83 24.46 -20.59
C ASP A 66 5.46 23.12 -21.24
N SER A 67 6.45 22.22 -21.43
CA SER A 67 6.24 20.89 -22.03
C SER A 67 7.28 19.87 -21.58
N LEU A 68 6.91 18.58 -21.66
CA LEU A 68 7.78 17.44 -21.40
C LEU A 68 8.25 16.80 -22.72
N ASN A 69 9.41 16.16 -22.70
CA ASN A 69 9.91 15.38 -23.84
C ASN A 69 9.01 14.16 -24.12
N GLU A 70 8.94 13.75 -25.39
CA GLU A 70 8.23 12.54 -25.79
C GLU A 70 8.93 11.27 -25.26
N THR A 71 8.14 10.24 -24.97
CA THR A 71 8.64 8.91 -24.59
C THR A 71 7.88 7.85 -25.38
N VAL A 72 8.48 6.66 -25.54
CA VAL A 72 7.82 5.51 -26.20
C VAL A 72 6.48 5.16 -25.55
N ARG A 73 6.31 5.40 -24.24
CA ARG A 73 5.06 5.15 -23.51
C ARG A 73 4.00 6.22 -23.78
N GLY A 74 4.41 7.46 -24.05
CA GLY A 74 3.52 8.61 -24.24
C GLY A 74 2.50 8.76 -23.11
N SER A 75 1.24 9.01 -23.48
CA SER A 75 0.09 9.12 -22.58
C SER A 75 -0.57 7.79 -22.23
N GLY A 76 -0.01 6.65 -22.64
CA GLY A 76 -0.58 5.33 -22.36
C GLY A 76 -0.72 5.05 -20.86
N GLY A 77 -1.81 4.42 -20.44
CA GLY A 77 -2.09 4.04 -19.05
C GLY A 77 -3.19 3.00 -18.99
N PHE A 78 -3.51 2.49 -17.78
CA PHE A 78 -4.69 1.63 -17.55
C PHE A 78 -4.85 0.45 -18.52
N GLY A 79 -3.78 -0.33 -18.73
CA GLY A 79 -3.83 -1.46 -19.65
C GLY A 79 -3.68 -1.10 -21.13
N SER A 80 -3.11 0.07 -21.45
CA SER A 80 -2.82 0.51 -22.84
C SER A 80 -1.96 -0.45 -23.66
N THR A 81 -1.35 -1.46 -23.04
CA THR A 81 -0.59 -2.53 -23.72
C THR A 81 -1.46 -3.75 -24.10
N GLY A 82 -2.76 -3.74 -23.78
CA GLY A 82 -3.74 -4.69 -24.32
C GLY A 82 -3.68 -6.12 -23.80
N ARG A 83 -3.09 -6.34 -22.62
CA ARG A 83 -3.10 -7.61 -21.89
C ARG A 83 -3.20 -7.36 -20.39
#